data_AF-A0A7X5DI27-F1
#
_entry.id   AF-A0A7X5DI27-F1
#
_cell.length_a   1.000
_cell.length_b   1.000
_cell.length_c   1.000
_cell.angle_alpha   90.00
_cell.angle_beta   90.00
_cell.angle_gamma   90.00
#
_symmetry.space_group_name_H-M   'P 1'
#
loop_
_entity.id
_entity.type
_entity.pdbx_description
1 polymer ?
#
loop_
_entity_poly.entity_id
_entity_poly.type
_entity_poly.pdbx_seq_one_letter_code
_entity_poly.pdbx_strand_id
1 'polypeptide(L)' 'MSIDHRIKAVFWFCYMASECPKSPAGMLRTFPDDDKVREWRMRAAKAKDDDTGEPARWGERLVWSEFHHETPHPYGVD' A
#
# COMPACT_ATOMS: atom_id res chain seq x y z
N MET A 1 13.89 8.94 -7.02
CA MET A 1 13.18 7.66 -7.20
C MET A 1 11.72 7.95 -7.53
N SER A 2 11.23 7.50 -8.69
CA SER A 2 9.84 7.71 -9.10
C SER A 2 8.88 7.03 -8.12
N ILE A 3 7.66 7.53 -8.07
CA ILE A 3 6.61 6.96 -7.23
C ILE A 3 6.24 5.53 -7.66
N ASP A 4 6.32 5.21 -8.95
CA ASP A 4 6.11 3.85 -9.43
C ASP A 4 7.19 2.90 -8.92
N HIS A 5 8.46 3.34 -8.89
CA HIS A 5 9.54 2.57 -8.28
C HIS A 5 9.35 2.39 -6.76
N ARG A 6 8.81 3.39 -6.05
CA ARG A 6 8.47 3.28 -4.62
C ARG A 6 7.38 2.24 -4.39
N ILE A 7 6.32 2.26 -5.21
CA ILE A 7 5.22 1.28 -5.11
C ILE A 7 5.75 -0.13 -5.37
N LYS A 8 6.56 -0.33 -6.41
CA LYS A 8 7.20 -1.62 -6.69
C LYS A 8 8.07 -2.11 -5.53
N ALA A 9 8.85 -1.21 -4.93
CA ALA A 9 9.67 -1.54 -3.76
C ALA A 9 8.82 -1.99 -2.56
N VAL A 10 7.69 -1.32 -2.30
CA VAL A 10 6.75 -1.72 -1.24
C VAL A 10 6.14 -3.10 -1.54
N PHE A 11 5.66 -3.32 -2.77
CA PHE A 11 5.17 -4.64 -3.18
C PHE A 11 6.23 -5.72 -2.92
N TRP A 12 7.50 -5.42 -3.24
CA TRP A 12 8.60 -6.37 -3.13
C TRP A 12 8.88 -6.69 -1.67
N PHE A 13 8.93 -5.65 -0.84
CA PHE A 13 9.08 -5.79 0.60
C PHE A 13 7.95 -6.63 1.21
N CYS A 14 6.69 -6.31 0.93
CA CYS A 14 5.54 -7.07 1.44
C CYS A 14 5.56 -8.54 0.98
N TYR A 15 6.00 -8.80 -0.25
CA TYR A 15 6.07 -10.17 -0.78
C TYR A 15 7.17 -11.01 -0.11
N MET A 16 8.34 -10.41 0.14
CA MET A 16 9.44 -11.09 0.84
C MET A 16 9.16 -11.27 2.34
N ALA A 17 8.42 -10.34 2.94
CA ALA A 17 8.04 -10.39 4.36
C ALA A 17 6.81 -11.28 4.63
N SER A 18 6.23 -11.90 3.60
CA SER A 18 5.13 -12.85 3.73
C SER A 18 5.61 -14.17 4.33
N GLU A 19 4.73 -14.89 5.02
CA GLU A 19 5.00 -16.23 5.59
C GLU A 19 5.42 -17.27 4.53
N CYS A 20 4.99 -17.09 3.29
CA CYS A 20 5.27 -17.98 2.16
C CYS A 20 5.76 -17.19 0.94
N PRO A 21 7.00 -16.66 0.94
CA PRO A 21 7.51 -15.85 -0.16
C PRO A 21 7.69 -16.74 -1.40
N LYS A 22 7.32 -16.22 -2.58
CA LYS A 22 7.61 -16.90 -3.86
C LYS A 22 9.11 -16.96 -4.09
N SER A 23 9.54 -17.96 -4.86
CA SER A 23 10.92 -17.99 -5.36
C SER A 23 11.25 -16.72 -6.16
N PRO A 24 12.51 -16.27 -6.20
CA PRO A 24 12.89 -15.07 -6.97
C PRO A 24 12.44 -15.12 -8.44
N ALA A 25 12.56 -16.28 -9.09
CA ALA A 25 12.08 -16.47 -10.46
C ALA A 25 10.54 -16.40 -10.58
N GLY A 26 9.81 -16.86 -9.57
CA GLY A 26 8.35 -16.68 -9.49
C GLY A 26 7.98 -15.21 -9.33
N MET A 27 8.69 -14.50 -8.46
CA MET A 27 8.49 -13.09 -8.19
C MET A 27 8.65 -12.25 -9.46
N LEU A 28 9.72 -12.45 -10.23
CA LEU A 28 9.95 -11.73 -11.50
C LEU A 28 8.83 -11.96 -12.54
N ARG A 29 8.18 -13.13 -12.53
CA ARG A 29 7.08 -13.44 -13.46
C ARG A 29 5.74 -12.84 -13.04
N THR A 30 5.51 -12.70 -11.73
CA THR A 30 4.23 -12.22 -11.19
C THR A 30 4.24 -10.75 -10.82
N PHE A 31 5.41 -10.12 -10.75
CA PHE A 31 5.52 -8.71 -10.38
C PHE A 31 4.81 -7.82 -11.39
N PRO A 32 4.10 -6.76 -10.94
CA PRO A 32 3.57 -5.77 -11.85
C PRO A 32 4.71 -5.01 -12.53
N ASP A 33 4.56 -4.81 -13.84
CA ASP A 33 5.36 -3.87 -14.61
C ASP A 33 4.94 -2.42 -14.32
N ASP A 34 5.71 -1.47 -14.86
CA ASP A 34 5.47 -0.04 -14.61
C ASP A 34 4.13 0.42 -15.17
N ASP A 35 3.68 -0.17 -16.28
CA ASP A 35 2.40 0.16 -16.91
C ASP A 35 1.22 -0.28 -16.05
N LYS A 36 1.26 -1.48 -15.46
CA LYS A 36 0.26 -1.95 -14.49
C LYS A 36 0.21 -1.08 -13.25
N VAL A 37 1.36 -0.71 -12.70
CA VAL A 37 1.40 0.18 -11.53
C VAL A 37 0.77 1.53 -11.88
N ARG A 38 1.08 2.08 -13.05
CA ARG A 38 0.47 3.32 -13.54
C ARG A 38 -1.03 3.18 -13.73
N GLU A 39 -1.50 2.11 -14.36
CA GLU A 39 -2.94 1.83 -14.56
C GLU A 39 -3.68 1.78 -13.22
N TRP A 40 -3.16 1.03 -12.24
CA TRP A 40 -3.78 0.92 -10.92
C TRP A 40 -3.82 2.25 -10.17
N ARG A 41 -2.77 3.07 -10.29
CA ARG A 41 -2.77 4.42 -9.72
C ARG A 41 -3.84 5.31 -10.34
N MET A 42 -3.92 5.35 -11.66
CA MET A 42 -4.95 6.14 -12.35
C MET A 42 -6.35 5.65 -11.99
N ARG A 43 -6.55 4.33 -11.88
CA ARG A 43 -7.83 3.75 -11.45
C ARG A 43 -8.17 4.13 -10.00
N ALA A 44 -7.19 4.11 -9.10
CA ALA A 44 -7.38 4.49 -7.70
C ALA A 44 -7.67 5.98 -7.54
N ALA A 45 -7.05 6.83 -8.36
CA ALA A 45 -7.29 8.27 -8.37
C ALA A 45 -8.67 8.60 -8.94
N LYS A 46 -9.05 7.98 -10.06
CA LYS A 46 -10.42 8.11 -10.62
C LYS A 46 -11.51 7.72 -9.62
N ALA A 47 -11.29 6.67 -8.82
CA ALA A 47 -12.24 6.27 -7.77
C ALA A 47 -12.38 7.32 -6.64
N LYS A 48 -11.49 8.29 -6.60
CA LYS A 48 -11.42 9.38 -5.60
C LYS A 48 -11.72 10.75 -6.20
N ASP A 49 -12.23 10.81 -7.43
CA ASP A 49 -12.44 12.04 -8.20
C ASP A 49 -11.15 12.87 -8.38
N ASP A 50 -10.01 12.17 -8.48
CA ASP A 50 -8.69 12.73 -8.69
C ASP A 50 -8.13 12.27 -10.05
N ASP A 51 -7.87 13.23 -10.94
CA ASP A 51 -7.33 12.98 -12.28
C ASP A 51 -5.79 13.00 -12.33
N THR A 52 -5.12 13.37 -11.23
CA THR A 52 -3.66 13.53 -11.20
C THR A 52 -2.92 12.19 -11.06
N GLY A 53 -3.58 11.19 -10.48
CA GLY A 53 -2.92 9.92 -10.17
C GLY A 53 -1.90 10.02 -9.03
N GLU A 54 -1.76 11.18 -8.37
CA GLU A 54 -0.83 11.34 -7.25
C GLU A 54 -1.29 10.47 -6.08
N PRO A 55 -0.39 9.74 -5.40
CA PRO A 55 -0.75 9.09 -4.15
C PRO A 55 -1.16 10.16 -3.15
N ALA A 56 -2.19 9.88 -2.36
CA ALA A 56 -2.57 10.73 -1.23
C ALA A 56 -1.33 11.03 -0.38
N ARG A 57 -1.05 12.31 -0.13
CA ARG A 57 0.10 12.68 0.69
C ARG A 57 -0.16 12.28 2.14
N TRP A 58 0.92 12.06 2.86
CA TRP A 58 0.86 11.75 4.28
C TRP A 58 0.12 12.89 5.01
N GLY A 59 -1.01 12.57 5.67
CA GLY A 59 -1.88 13.54 6.33
C GLY A 59 -3.11 14.01 5.53
N GLU A 60 -3.27 13.62 4.26
CA GLU A 60 -4.45 13.97 3.46
C GLU A 60 -5.57 12.91 3.52
N ARG A 61 -5.30 11.70 4.04
CA ARG A 61 -6.27 10.61 4.26
C ARG A 61 -5.85 9.68 5.39
N LEU A 62 -6.82 8.85 5.86
CA LEU A 62 -6.74 7.80 6.90
C LEU A 62 -5.44 7.77 7.69
N VAL A 63 -5.46 8.45 8.83
CA VAL A 63 -4.36 8.50 9.78
C VAL A 63 -4.38 7.29 10.70
N TRP A 64 -3.23 6.88 11.25
CA TRP A 64 -3.11 5.71 12.12
C TRP A 64 -4.11 5.72 13.30
N SER A 65 -4.46 6.90 13.80
CA SER A 65 -5.47 7.07 14.85
C SER A 65 -6.88 6.64 14.44
N GLU A 66 -7.22 6.61 13.15
CA GLU A 66 -8.51 6.11 12.67
C GLU A 66 -8.57 4.58 12.59
N PHE A 67 -7.41 3.90 12.64
CA PHE A 67 -7.32 2.45 12.79
C PHE A 67 -7.15 2.02 14.24
N HIS A 68 -6.74 2.92 15.13
CA HIS A 68 -6.52 2.63 16.53
C HIS A 68 -7.79 2.92 17.35
N HIS A 69 -8.63 1.90 17.54
CA HIS A 69 -9.58 1.93 18.66
C HIS A 69 -8.79 1.63 19.93
N GLU A 70 -8.39 2.68 20.65
CA GLU A 70 -7.88 2.55 22.01
C GLU A 70 -9.03 2.10 22.90
N THR A 71 -9.24 0.79 23.04
CA THR A 71 -9.80 0.24 24.28
C THR A 71 -8.61 0.03 25.21
N PRO A 72 -8.43 0.86 26.25
CA PRO A 72 -7.33 0.66 27.19
C PRO A 72 -7.59 -0.60 28.00
N HIS A 73 -6.62 -1.51 27.98
CA HIS A 73 -6.54 -2.63 28.91
C HIS A 73 -5.68 -2.22 30.12
N PRO A 74 -6.00 -2.62 31.37
CA PRO A 74 -7.15 -3.42 31.79
C PRO A 74 -8.34 -2.51 32.11
N TYR A 75 -9.50 -2.94 31.65
CA TYR A 75 -10.82 -2.38 31.98
C TYR A 75 -10.88 -2.17 33.49
N GLY A 76 -11.25 -0.95 33.90
CA GLY A 76 -11.54 -0.66 35.30
C GLY A 76 -12.52 -1.71 35.82
N VAL A 77 -12.06 -2.46 36.82
CA VAL A 77 -12.93 -3.14 37.76
C VAL A 77 -13.83 -2.09 38.41
N ASP A 78 -15.12 -2.38 38.48
CA ASP A 78 -16.09 -1.62 39.30
C ASP A 78 -15.56 -1.37 40.73
#